data_AF-A0A0U2U8W9-F1
#
_entry.id   AF-A0A0U2U8W9-F1
#
_cell.length_a   1.000
_cell.length_b   1.000
_cell.length_c   1.000
_cell.angle_alpha   90.00
_cell.angle_beta   90.00
_cell.angle_gamma   90.00
#
_symmetry.space_group_name_H-M   'P 1'
#
loop_
_entity.id
_entity.type
_entity.pdbx_description
1 polymer ?
#
loop_
_entity_poly.entity_id
_entity_poly.type
_entity_poly.pdbx_seq_one_letter_code
_entity_poly.pdbx_strand_id
1 'polypeptide(L)'
;MVKTIRNGLIFAAVVHLLLFTVQIISGYVMTMLYVPDIISTYESVEVHHRTVSFGTAVKVPGWAYMITFIGCVLLYAFLIKPALHHWKQRRIRQ
;
A
#
# COMPACT_ATOMS: atom_id res chain seq x y z
N MET A 1 1.81 21.43 18.86
CA MET A 1 1.87 21.01 17.43
C MET A 1 2.71 19.75 17.22
N VAL A 2 3.91 19.65 17.80
CA VAL A 2 4.84 18.51 17.63
C VAL A 2 4.20 17.12 17.86
N LYS A 3 3.39 16.95 18.91
CA LYS A 3 2.71 15.67 19.19
C LYS A 3 1.75 15.23 18.07
N THR A 4 1.07 16.18 17.43
CA THR A 4 0.18 15.90 16.29
C THR A 4 0.98 15.44 15.07
N ILE A 5 2.08 16.14 14.77
CA ILE A 5 2.95 15.82 13.63
C ILE A 5 3.57 14.44 13.82
N ARG A 6 4.14 14.17 15.01
CA ARG A 6 4.71 12.87 15.35
C ARG A 6 3.70 11.73 15.19
N ASN A 7 2.49 11.89 15.73
CA ASN A 7 1.47 10.84 15.61
C ASN A 7 1.01 10.65 14.16
N GLY A 8 0.93 11.72 13.37
CA GLY A 8 0.63 11.63 11.93
C GLY A 8 1.72 10.91 11.14
N LEU A 9 3.00 11.16 11.44
CA LEU A 9 4.13 10.45 10.84
C LEU A 9 4.11 8.96 11.18
N ILE A 10 3.86 8.62 12.45
CA ILE A 10 3.74 7.21 12.89
C ILE A 10 2.57 6.55 12.18
N PHE A 11 1.42 7.21 12.08
CA PHE A 11 0.25 6.70 11.36
C PHE A 11 0.58 6.43 9.89
N ALA A 12 1.18 7.39 9.19
CA ALA A 12 1.57 7.24 7.80
C ALA A 12 2.56 6.09 7.60
N ALA A 13 3.56 5.97 8.47
CA ALA A 13 4.54 4.88 8.43
C ALA A 13 3.89 3.51 8.62
N VAL A 14 2.98 3.36 9.59
CA VAL A 14 2.26 2.11 9.84
C VAL A 14 1.38 1.72 8.63
N VAL A 15 0.66 2.68 8.05
CA VAL A 15 -0.17 2.43 6.86
C VAL A 15 0.68 1.93 5.69
N HIS A 16 1.81 2.57 5.41
CA HIS A 16 2.69 2.15 4.31
C HIS A 16 3.35 0.80 4.58
N LEU A 17 3.69 0.50 5.83
CA LEU A 17 4.22 -0.81 6.23
C LEU A 17 3.18 -1.91 5.97
N LEU A 18 1.92 -1.69 6.35
CA LEU A 18 0.84 -2.64 6.06
C LEU A 18 0.62 -2.85 4.55
N LEU A 19 0.59 -1.77 3.76
CA LEU A 19 0.46 -1.87 2.30
C LEU A 19 1.62 -2.68 1.69
N PHE A 20 2.84 -2.43 2.16
CA PHE A 20 4.02 -3.17 1.71
C PHE A 20 3.94 -4.66 2.09
N THR A 21 3.50 -4.98 3.30
CA THR A 21 3.27 -6.36 3.73
C THR A 21 2.23 -7.07 2.85
N VAL A 22 1.11 -6.41 2.54
CA VAL A 22 0.09 -6.96 1.63
C VAL A 22 0.67 -7.23 0.25
N GLN A 23 1.48 -6.31 -0.29
CA GLN A 23 2.12 -6.50 -1.59
C GLN A 23 3.09 -7.70 -1.60
N ILE A 24 3.89 -7.86 -0.54
CA ILE A 24 4.79 -9.02 -0.39
C ILE A 24 3.99 -10.32 -0.35
N ILE A 25 2.96 -10.39 0.49
CA ILE A 25 2.14 -11.60 0.62
C ILE A 25 1.46 -11.92 -0.71
N SER A 26 0.89 -10.93 -1.38
CA SER A 26 0.25 -11.11 -2.69
C SER A 26 1.25 -11.64 -3.72
N GLY A 27 2.45 -11.06 -3.78
CA GLY A 27 3.51 -11.53 -4.68
C GLY A 27 3.92 -12.97 -4.37
N TYR A 28 4.10 -13.29 -3.09
CA TYR A 28 4.46 -14.63 -2.63
C TYR A 28 3.41 -15.68 -3.01
N VAL A 29 2.13 -15.41 -2.74
CA VAL A 29 1.01 -16.29 -3.13
C VAL A 29 1.00 -16.49 -4.65
N MET A 30 1.21 -15.43 -5.41
CA MET A 30 1.24 -15.51 -6.87
C MET A 30 2.40 -16.40 -7.36
N THR A 31 3.57 -16.33 -6.72
CA THR A 31 4.70 -17.24 -7.06
C THR A 31 4.44 -18.69 -6.67
N MET A 32 3.69 -18.96 -5.59
CA MET A 32 3.35 -20.33 -5.20
C MET A 32 2.33 -20.98 -6.13
N LEU A 33 1.40 -20.19 -6.66
CA LEU A 33 0.36 -20.67 -7.58
C LEU A 33 0.81 -20.70 -9.04
N TYR A 34 1.93 -20.06 -9.36
CA TYR A 34 2.46 -20.02 -10.72
C TYR A 34 3.32 -21.27 -11.00
N VAL A 35 2.82 -22.14 -11.87
CA VAL A 35 3.62 -23.24 -12.45
C VAL A 35 4.21 -22.74 -13.78
N PRO A 36 5.53 -22.51 -13.86
CA PRO A 36 6.15 -22.11 -15.12
C PRO A 36 6.13 -23.30 -16.09
N ASP A 37 5.29 -23.22 -17.12
CA ASP A 37 5.25 -24.23 -18.18
C ASP A 37 6.43 -24.03 -19.14
N ILE A 38 7.49 -24.81 -18.92
CA ILE A 38 8.76 -24.71 -19.64
C ILE A 38 8.62 -25.17 -21.10
N ILE A 39 7.61 -26.00 -21.41
CA ILE A 39 7.45 -26.63 -22.72
C ILE A 39 6.71 -25.68 -23.70
N SER A 40 5.67 -24.98 -23.25
CA SER A 40 4.96 -23.99 -24.09
C SER A 40 5.69 -22.64 -24.22
N THR A 41 6.64 -22.34 -23.31
CA THR A 41 7.43 -21.10 -23.34
C THR A 41 8.49 -21.12 -24.44
N TYR A 42 8.99 -22.30 -24.87
CA TYR A 42 10.03 -22.41 -25.91
C TYR A 42 9.50 -22.27 -27.35
N GLU A 43 8.24 -22.60 -27.62
CA GLU A 43 7.62 -22.34 -28.93
C GLU A 43 7.14 -20.88 -29.08
N SER A 44 7.01 -20.15 -27.98
CA SER A 44 6.52 -18.77 -27.92
C SER A 44 7.59 -17.73 -27.60
N VAL A 45 8.88 -18.10 -27.58
CA VAL A 45 10.01 -17.24 -27.18
C VAL A 45 10.05 -15.92 -27.96
N GLU A 46 9.62 -15.91 -29.23
CA GLU A 46 9.58 -14.69 -30.05
C GLU A 46 8.45 -13.72 -29.65
N VAL A 47 7.41 -14.20 -28.97
CA VAL A 47 6.21 -13.41 -28.60
C VAL A 47 6.12 -13.16 -27.08
N HIS A 48 6.72 -14.01 -26.25
CA HIS A 48 6.50 -14.03 -24.79
C HIS A 48 7.59 -13.38 -23.92
N HIS A 49 8.64 -12.79 -24.50
CA HIS A 49 9.61 -11.97 -23.76
C HIS A 49 9.01 -10.78 -22.97
N ARG A 50 7.71 -10.51 -23.10
CA ARG A 50 7.01 -9.39 -22.45
C ARG A 50 5.97 -9.74 -21.38
N THR A 51 5.60 -11.00 -21.19
CA THR A 51 4.40 -11.32 -20.38
C THR A 51 4.58 -12.54 -19.51
N VAL A 52 5.56 -12.50 -18.61
CA VAL A 52 5.35 -13.15 -17.31
C VAL A 52 4.37 -12.25 -16.57
N SER A 53 3.08 -12.60 -16.62
CA SER A 53 2.00 -11.88 -15.94
C SER A 53 2.06 -12.10 -14.43
N PHE A 54 3.19 -11.77 -13.79
CA PHE A 54 3.15 -11.32 -12.41
C PHE A 54 2.29 -10.06 -12.45
N GLY A 55 1.12 -10.09 -11.79
CA GLY A 55 0.00 -9.18 -12.03
C GLY A 55 0.48 -7.76 -12.28
N THR A 56 -0.06 -7.12 -13.33
CA THR A 56 0.36 -5.80 -13.84
C THR A 56 0.77 -4.85 -12.72
N ALA A 57 2.06 -4.84 -12.40
CA ALA A 57 2.60 -3.93 -11.42
C ALA A 57 2.55 -2.56 -12.07
N VAL A 58 1.57 -1.75 -11.67
CA VAL A 58 1.48 -0.36 -12.11
C VAL A 58 2.84 0.26 -11.81
N LYS A 59 3.55 0.70 -12.85
CA LYS A 59 4.81 1.44 -12.70
C LYS A 59 4.50 2.80 -12.10
N VAL A 60 4.36 2.82 -10.78
CA VAL A 60 4.13 4.05 -10.02
C VAL A 60 5.48 4.75 -9.87
N PRO A 61 5.61 6.01 -10.34
CA PRO A 61 6.86 6.74 -10.20
C PRO A 61 7.17 7.01 -8.73
N GLY A 62 8.46 6.98 -8.36
CA GLY A 62 8.89 7.05 -6.95
C GLY A 62 8.34 8.24 -6.16
N TRP A 63 8.13 9.39 -6.81
CA TRP A 63 7.56 10.58 -6.18
C TRP A 63 6.10 10.41 -5.74
N ALA A 64 5.35 9.50 -6.35
CA ALA A 64 3.96 9.26 -5.97
C ALA A 64 3.86 8.66 -4.55
N TYR A 65 4.85 7.88 -4.11
CA TYR A 65 4.92 7.38 -2.73
C TYR A 65 5.12 8.51 -1.71
N MET A 66 5.80 9.60 -2.10
CA MET A 66 5.92 10.77 -1.23
C MET A 66 4.57 11.46 -1.06
N ILE A 67 3.77 11.55 -2.13
CA ILE A 67 2.42 12.13 -2.08
C ILE A 67 1.48 11.27 -1.23
N THR A 68 1.51 9.94 -1.37
CA THR A 68 0.69 9.06 -0.52
C THR A 68 1.08 9.17 0.95
N PHE A 69 2.37 9.34 1.24
CA PHE A 69 2.86 9.55 2.59
C PHE A 69 2.37 10.87 3.20
N ILE A 70 2.57 11.98 2.49
CA ILE A 70 2.06 13.30 2.91
C ILE A 70 0.54 13.27 3.05
N GLY A 71 -0.16 12.66 2.09
CA GLY A 71 -1.61 12.47 2.12
C GLY A 71 -2.09 11.74 3.36
N CYS A 72 -1.39 10.68 3.79
CA CYS A 72 -1.71 9.95 5.03
C CYS A 72 -1.53 10.82 6.28
N VAL A 73 -0.47 11.64 6.34
CA VAL A 73 -0.24 12.57 7.46
C VAL A 73 -1.37 13.60 7.53
N LEU A 74 -1.76 14.17 6.38
CA LEU A 74 -2.86 15.13 6.31
C LEU A 74 -4.21 14.48 6.67
N LEU A 75 -4.49 13.28 6.17
CA LEU A 75 -5.68 12.50 6.53
C LEU A 75 -5.79 12.29 8.04
N TYR A 76 -4.69 11.91 8.69
CA TYR A 76 -4.67 11.77 10.14
C TYR A 76 -4.98 13.09 10.86
N ALA A 77 -4.34 14.18 10.41
CA ALA A 77 -4.48 15.49 11.05
C ALA A 77 -5.89 16.09 10.89
N PHE A 78 -6.49 15.97 9.69
CA PHE A 78 -7.73 16.64 9.32
C PHE A 78 -8.99 15.79 9.46
N LEU A 79 -8.91 14.46 9.34
CA LEU A 79 -10.08 13.60 9.48
C LEU A 79 -10.05 12.81 10.79
N ILE A 80 -8.99 12.01 11.00
CA ILE A 80 -8.96 11.04 12.10
C ILE A 80 -8.92 11.73 13.46
N LYS A 81 -8.03 12.71 13.64
CA LYS A 81 -7.90 13.43 14.91
C LYS A 81 -9.18 14.17 15.32
N PRO A 82 -9.80 15.03 14.48
CA PRO A 82 -11.04 15.69 14.86
C PRO A 82 -12.20 14.71 15.01
N ALA A 83 -12.30 13.66 14.18
CA ALA A 83 -13.31 12.62 14.35
C ALA A 83 -13.18 11.93 15.73
N LEU A 84 -11.97 11.54 16.14
CA LEU A 84 -11.69 10.99 17.47
C LEU A 84 -12.09 11.95 18.60
N HIS A 85 -11.80 13.24 18.42
CA HIS A 85 -12.17 14.26 19.39
C HIS A 85 -13.70 14.40 19.52
N HIS A 86 -14.42 14.48 18.39
CA HIS A 86 -15.87 14.51 18.38
C HIS A 86 -16.49 13.24 18.98
N TRP A 87 -15.91 12.07 18.68
CA TRP A 87 -16.38 10.79 19.22
C TRP A 87 -16.21 10.71 20.74
N LYS A 88 -15.05 11.16 21.24
CA LYS A 88 -14.78 11.25 22.68
C LYS A 88 -15.76 12.19 23.37
N GLN A 89 -16.08 13.34 22.77
CA GLN A 89 -17.04 14.29 23.35
C GLN A 89 -18.48 13.74 23.38
N ARG A 90 -18.88 12.94 22.38
CA ARG A 90 -20.20 12.27 22.40
C ARG A 90 -20.31 11.25 23.54
N ARG A 91 -19.23 10.53 23.86
CA ARG A 91 -19.20 9.55 24.96
C ARG A 91 -19.17 10.14 26.37
N ILE A 92 -18.81 11.42 26.53
CA ILE A 92 -18.79 12.09 27.85
C ILE A 92 -20.13 12.77 28.17
N ARG A 93 -20.96 13.02 27.15
CA ARG A 93 -22.29 13.63 27.30
C ARG A 93 -23.43 12.63 27.52
N GLN A 94 -23.15 11.33 27.47
CA GLN A 94 -24.07 10.24 27.85
C GLN A 94 -23.64 9.66 29.18
#